data_AF-A0A962FSE2-F1
#
_entry.id   AF-A0A962FSE2-F1
#
_cell.length_a   1.000
_cell.length_b   1.000
_cell.length_c   1.000
_cell.angle_alpha   90.00
_cell.angle_beta   90.00
_cell.angle_gamma   90.00
#
_symmetry.space_group_name_H-M   'P 1'
#
loop_
_entity.id
_entity.type
_entity.pdbx_description
1 polymer ?
#
loop_
_entity_poly.entity_id
_entity_poly.type
_entity_poly.pdbx_seq_one_letter_code
_entity_poly.pdbx_strand_id
1 'polypeptide(L)'
;MKPVALSLLVACLVCFLSVAAGASVARAEDPAYQEESCRMEEVASIYVYSSGAISDIDSLGNLMKERVQEVMDLAKEVGPLVVKVEGYDYNIQSASGDSTCGVCNANYQVSTSINLSVTPAENVMPYARLIKKTGEGDSVSVSVTASEVCL
;
A
#
# COMPACT_ATOMS: atom_id res chain seq x y z
N MET A 1 -41.49 -58.07 34.15
CA MET A 1 -40.10 -58.25 33.66
C MET A 1 -39.37 -56.91 33.80
N LYS A 2 -38.23 -56.88 34.50
CA LYS A 2 -37.15 -55.87 34.42
C LYS A 2 -36.44 -56.00 33.03
N PRO A 3 -35.44 -55.17 32.60
CA PRO A 3 -34.88 -53.86 33.06
C PRO A 3 -34.42 -52.89 31.91
N VAL A 4 -33.59 -51.87 32.26
CA VAL A 4 -32.53 -51.12 31.47
C VAL A 4 -33.02 -49.99 30.52
N ALA A 5 -32.36 -48.85 30.22
CA ALA A 5 -31.03 -48.23 30.44
C ALA A 5 -31.20 -46.69 30.26
N LEU A 6 -30.61 -45.80 31.07
CA LEU A 6 -29.29 -45.17 30.90
C LEU A 6 -28.80 -44.93 29.45
N SER A 7 -28.36 -43.67 29.21
CA SER A 7 -27.58 -43.17 28.07
C SER A 7 -28.37 -42.67 26.84
N LEU A 8 -28.41 -41.36 26.66
CA LEU A 8 -27.79 -40.64 25.51
C LEU A 8 -28.13 -39.13 25.61
N LEU A 9 -27.50 -38.48 26.58
CA LEU A 9 -26.98 -37.12 26.35
C LEU A 9 -25.91 -37.26 25.24
N VAL A 10 -25.79 -36.24 24.37
CA VAL A 10 -24.86 -36.15 23.21
C VAL A 10 -25.46 -36.61 21.87
N ALA A 11 -26.35 -35.80 21.29
CA ALA A 11 -26.61 -35.84 19.84
C ALA A 11 -27.14 -34.50 19.27
N CYS A 12 -26.91 -33.37 19.96
CA CYS A 12 -27.40 -32.05 19.51
C CYS A 12 -26.27 -31.12 19.01
N LEU A 13 -25.11 -31.66 18.63
CA LEU A 13 -23.94 -30.84 18.28
C LEU A 13 -23.16 -31.29 17.03
N VAL A 14 -23.83 -31.90 16.04
CA VAL A 14 -23.17 -32.28 14.76
C VAL A 14 -23.94 -31.85 13.51
N CYS A 15 -25.05 -31.10 13.63
CA CYS A 15 -25.87 -30.74 12.46
C CYS A 15 -25.39 -29.51 11.66
N PHE A 16 -24.21 -28.93 11.92
CA PHE A 16 -23.71 -27.75 11.18
C PHE A 16 -22.40 -27.95 10.42
N LEU A 17 -21.90 -29.18 10.29
CA LEU A 17 -20.69 -29.48 9.51
C LEU A 17 -21.01 -30.49 8.40
N SER A 18 -21.76 -30.08 7.38
CA SER A 18 -21.83 -30.79 6.08
C SER A 18 -22.57 -29.95 5.02
N VAL A 19 -21.95 -28.88 4.52
CA VAL A 19 -22.07 -28.54 3.10
C VAL A 19 -20.68 -28.69 2.50
N ALA A 20 -20.26 -29.96 2.41
CA ALA A 20 -19.27 -30.41 1.46
C ALA A 20 -20.03 -30.82 0.20
N ALA A 21 -20.07 -29.93 -0.79
CA ALA A 21 -20.41 -30.26 -2.16
C ALA A 21 -19.46 -29.50 -3.10
N GLY A 22 -18.16 -29.70 -2.88
CA GLY A 22 -17.15 -29.48 -3.91
C GLY A 22 -16.90 -30.81 -4.59
N ALA A 23 -17.44 -31.00 -5.78
CA ALA A 23 -17.06 -32.11 -6.65
C ALA A 23 -15.61 -31.87 -7.11
N SER A 24 -14.64 -32.44 -6.40
CA SER A 24 -13.28 -32.55 -6.93
C SER A 24 -13.21 -33.79 -7.83
N VAL A 25 -13.22 -33.52 -9.13
CA VAL A 25 -12.76 -34.46 -10.16
C VAL A 25 -11.34 -34.89 -9.75
N ALA A 26 -11.14 -36.19 -9.54
CA ALA A 26 -9.81 -36.77 -9.32
C ALA A 26 -8.97 -36.54 -10.60
N ARG A 27 -8.22 -35.44 -10.61
CA ARG A 27 -7.20 -35.14 -11.62
C ARG A 27 -5.90 -35.73 -11.10
N ALA A 28 -5.26 -36.58 -11.91
CA ALA A 28 -3.96 -37.17 -11.61
C ALA A 28 -2.97 -36.07 -11.18
N GLU A 29 -2.44 -36.21 -9.97
CA GLU A 29 -1.40 -35.34 -9.43
C GLU A 29 -0.10 -35.59 -10.22
N ASP A 30 0.31 -34.57 -10.96
CA ASP A 30 1.67 -34.44 -11.50
C ASP A 30 2.54 -33.84 -10.37
N PRO A 31 3.61 -34.52 -9.90
CA PRO A 31 4.37 -34.14 -8.70
C PRO A 31 5.25 -32.87 -8.87
N ALA A 32 5.01 -32.06 -9.91
CA ALA A 32 5.74 -30.82 -10.18
C ALA A 32 4.92 -29.52 -10.02
N TYR A 33 3.67 -29.60 -9.54
CA TYR A 33 2.87 -28.40 -9.26
C TYR A 33 3.10 -27.94 -7.82
N GLN A 34 4.03 -27.00 -7.61
CA GLN A 34 4.02 -26.21 -6.38
C GLN A 34 2.84 -25.24 -6.49
N GLU A 35 1.81 -25.42 -5.67
CA GLU A 35 0.84 -24.34 -5.44
C GLU A 35 1.61 -23.14 -4.86
N GLU A 36 1.78 -22.07 -5.64
CA GLU A 36 2.08 -20.76 -5.07
C GLU A 36 0.95 -20.43 -4.10
N SER A 37 1.24 -20.48 -2.79
CA SER A 37 0.27 -20.17 -1.74
C SER A 37 0.06 -18.66 -1.71
N CYS A 38 -0.90 -18.17 -2.48
CA CYS A 38 -1.33 -16.78 -2.44
C CYS A 38 -2.30 -16.55 -1.27
N ARG A 39 -2.14 -15.43 -0.55
CA ARG A 39 -3.10 -14.98 0.47
C ARG A 39 -3.62 -13.60 0.12
N MET A 40 -4.87 -13.33 0.49
CA MET A 40 -5.42 -11.98 0.44
C MET A 40 -4.84 -11.16 1.60
N GLU A 41 -4.17 -10.06 1.27
CA GLU A 41 -3.64 -9.12 2.24
C GLU A 41 -4.17 -7.71 1.93
N GLU A 42 -4.54 -6.97 2.97
CA GLU A 42 -4.91 -5.56 2.80
C GLU A 42 -3.64 -4.76 2.53
N VAL A 43 -3.58 -4.18 1.33
CA VAL A 43 -2.52 -3.27 0.92
C VAL A 43 -3.13 -1.88 0.80
N ALA A 44 -2.47 -0.89 1.39
CA ALA A 44 -2.90 0.48 1.26
C ALA A 44 -1.98 1.24 0.32
N SER A 45 -2.57 2.01 -0.60
CA SER A 45 -1.84 2.92 -1.47
C SER A 45 -1.83 4.32 -0.88
N ILE A 46 -0.67 4.95 -0.82
CA ILE A 46 -0.50 6.37 -0.48
C ILE A 46 -0.03 7.11 -1.72
N TYR A 47 -0.72 8.20 -2.05
CA TYR A 47 -0.27 9.15 -3.07
C TYR A 47 0.17 10.43 -2.37
N VAL A 48 1.46 10.74 -2.46
CA VAL A 48 2.04 11.96 -1.91
C VAL A 48 2.21 12.95 -3.05
N TYR A 49 1.56 14.11 -2.96
CA TYR A 49 1.69 15.19 -3.93
C TYR A 49 2.44 16.36 -3.31
N SER A 50 3.45 16.83 -4.02
CA SER A 50 4.29 17.95 -3.57
C SER A 50 4.58 18.88 -4.73
N SER A 51 4.46 20.19 -4.49
CA SER A 51 4.80 21.24 -5.42
C SER A 51 6.02 22.02 -4.93
N GLY A 52 6.80 22.53 -5.88
CA GLY A 52 8.04 23.23 -5.57
C GLY A 52 8.54 24.04 -6.75
N ALA A 53 9.60 24.79 -6.49
CA ALA A 53 10.27 25.59 -7.50
C ALA A 53 11.71 25.10 -7.66
N ILE A 54 12.17 24.98 -8.92
CA ILE A 54 13.56 24.66 -9.24
C ILE A 54 14.13 25.71 -10.19
N SER A 55 15.43 25.95 -10.06
CA SER A 55 16.20 26.82 -10.94
C SER A 55 16.77 26.08 -12.15
N ASP A 56 16.97 24.77 -12.02
CA ASP A 56 17.66 23.91 -12.99
C ASP A 56 16.94 22.55 -13.14
N ILE A 57 16.51 22.23 -14.36
CA ILE A 57 15.82 20.97 -14.69
C ILE A 57 16.72 19.75 -14.46
N ASP A 58 18.03 19.87 -14.65
CA ASP A 58 18.96 18.74 -14.50
C ASP A 58 19.01 18.26 -13.03
N SER A 59 18.64 19.12 -12.08
CA SER A 59 18.54 18.78 -10.65
C SER A 59 17.29 17.97 -10.29
N LEU A 60 16.28 17.90 -11.17
CA LEU A 60 14.99 17.27 -10.88
C LEU A 60 15.14 15.80 -10.52
N GLY A 61 16.02 15.07 -11.21
CA GLY A 61 16.26 13.66 -10.92
C GLY A 61 16.80 13.42 -9.51
N ASN A 62 17.62 14.34 -8.99
CA ASN A 62 18.15 14.27 -7.62
C ASN A 62 17.09 14.68 -6.60
N LEU A 63 16.34 15.75 -6.87
CA LEU A 63 15.21 16.17 -6.04
C LEU A 63 14.20 15.03 -5.84
N MET A 64 13.85 14.30 -6.91
CA MET A 64 12.92 13.17 -6.81
C MET A 64 13.48 12.03 -5.96
N LYS A 65 14.78 11.72 -6.10
CA LYS A 65 15.43 10.69 -5.28
C LYS A 65 15.45 11.08 -3.81
N GLU A 66 15.76 12.34 -3.50
CA GLU A 66 15.75 12.86 -2.14
C GLU A 66 14.36 12.76 -1.52
N ARG A 67 13.32 13.22 -2.23
CA ARG A 67 11.92 13.13 -1.76
C ARG A 67 11.44 11.71 -1.51
N VAL A 68 11.75 10.79 -2.43
CA VAL A 68 11.43 9.37 -2.23
C VAL A 68 12.15 8.84 -0.99
N GLN A 69 13.42 9.18 -0.82
CA GLN A 69 14.20 8.75 0.34
C GLN A 69 13.63 9.31 1.65
N GLU A 70 13.30 10.61 1.69
CA GLU A 70 12.69 11.27 2.85
C GLU A 70 11.38 10.61 3.25
N VAL A 71 10.47 10.39 2.29
CA VAL A 71 9.19 9.72 2.55
C VAL A 71 9.40 8.28 3.03
N MET A 72 10.35 7.54 2.46
CA MET A 72 10.70 6.18 2.89
C MET A 72 11.36 6.16 4.28
N ASP A 73 12.12 7.18 4.66
CA ASP A 73 12.74 7.29 5.98
C ASP A 73 11.69 7.53 7.06
N LEU A 74 10.64 8.31 6.77
CA LEU A 74 9.51 8.49 7.69
C LEU A 74 8.76 7.18 7.99
N ALA A 75 8.77 6.21 7.07
CA ALA A 75 8.16 4.90 7.33
C ALA A 75 8.80 4.20 8.53
N LYS A 76 10.10 4.42 8.74
CA LYS A 76 10.85 3.81 9.85
C LYS A 76 10.37 4.31 11.23
N GLU A 77 9.73 5.48 11.29
CA GLU A 77 9.23 6.06 12.55
C GLU A 77 7.87 5.51 12.97
N VAL A 78 7.12 4.89 12.06
CA VAL A 78 5.72 4.50 12.30
C VAL A 78 5.59 3.07 12.85
N GLY A 79 6.60 2.21 12.63
CA GLY A 79 6.63 0.86 13.16
C GLY A 79 7.02 -0.18 12.11
N PRO A 80 6.75 -1.48 12.34
CA PRO A 80 7.02 -2.53 11.36
C PRO A 80 6.03 -2.41 10.20
N LEU A 81 6.41 -1.63 9.19
CA LEU A 81 5.68 -1.54 7.94
C LEU A 81 6.60 -1.74 6.75
N VAL A 82 6.09 -2.40 5.72
CA VAL A 82 6.72 -2.55 4.42
C VAL A 82 6.14 -1.48 3.53
N VAL A 83 7.00 -0.58 3.05
CA VAL A 83 6.66 0.37 1.99
C VAL A 83 7.35 -0.06 0.71
N LYS A 84 6.61 -0.08 -0.40
CA LYS A 84 7.21 -0.17 -1.73
C LYS A 84 6.81 1.05 -2.54
N VAL A 85 7.75 1.57 -3.31
CA VAL A 85 7.49 2.64 -4.27
C VAL A 85 6.97 1.99 -5.54
N GLU A 86 5.70 2.24 -5.87
CA GLU A 86 5.06 1.72 -7.09
C GLU A 86 5.42 2.58 -8.31
N GLY A 87 5.66 3.87 -8.09
CA GLY A 87 6.06 4.80 -9.13
C GLY A 87 6.13 6.24 -8.63
N TYR A 88 6.65 7.10 -9.49
CA TYR A 88 6.61 8.55 -9.28
C TYR A 88 6.43 9.26 -10.61
N ASP A 89 5.69 10.36 -10.58
CA ASP A 89 5.46 11.22 -11.73
C ASP A 89 5.86 12.65 -11.39
N TYR A 90 6.14 13.45 -12.43
CA TYR A 90 6.40 14.87 -12.28
C TYR A 90 5.85 15.66 -13.47
N ASN A 91 5.45 16.90 -13.19
CA ASN A 91 5.02 17.88 -14.17
C ASN A 91 5.85 19.16 -13.98
N ILE A 92 6.42 19.69 -15.05
CA ILE A 92 7.25 20.90 -15.06
C ILE A 92 6.52 21.97 -15.87
N GLN A 93 6.35 23.15 -15.28
CA GLN A 93 5.79 24.32 -15.93
C GLN A 93 6.78 25.48 -15.85
N SER A 94 6.95 26.24 -16.93
CA SER A 94 7.73 27.48 -16.89
C SER A 94 7.06 28.46 -15.92
N ALA A 95 7.84 29.05 -15.02
CA ALA A 95 7.35 30.08 -14.09
C ALA A 95 7.23 31.48 -14.74
N SER A 96 7.37 31.58 -16.07
CA SER A 96 7.45 32.85 -16.80
C SER A 96 6.16 33.67 -16.72
N GLY A 97 6.17 34.65 -15.83
CA GLY A 97 5.18 35.71 -15.72
C GLY A 97 5.67 36.82 -14.81
N ASP A 98 6.81 37.44 -15.12
CA ASP A 98 7.08 38.88 -14.92
C ASP A 98 8.57 39.19 -15.07
N SER A 99 8.90 39.97 -16.11
CA SER A 99 10.22 40.54 -16.36
C SER A 99 10.59 41.70 -15.40
N THR A 100 9.94 41.80 -14.25
CA THR A 100 9.98 42.98 -13.36
C THR A 100 10.45 42.71 -11.93
N CYS A 101 10.72 41.45 -11.54
CA CYS A 101 11.27 41.15 -10.22
C CYS A 101 12.73 40.69 -10.31
N GLY A 102 13.66 41.58 -9.96
CA GLY A 102 15.11 41.35 -9.99
C GLY A 102 15.66 40.29 -9.03
N VAL A 103 14.85 39.35 -8.52
CA VAL A 103 15.31 38.24 -7.66
C VAL A 103 14.37 37.00 -7.71
N CYS A 104 13.78 36.65 -8.85
CA CYS A 104 13.06 35.37 -8.98
C CYS A 104 13.99 34.30 -9.61
N ASN A 105 14.74 33.58 -8.77
CA ASN A 105 15.66 32.50 -9.17
C ASN A 105 14.95 31.19 -9.59
N ALA A 106 13.63 31.17 -9.72
CA ALA A 106 12.86 29.99 -10.10
C ALA A 106 12.41 30.09 -11.56
N ASN A 107 13.01 29.27 -12.42
CA ASN A 107 12.64 29.20 -13.83
C ASN A 107 11.46 28.24 -14.06
N TYR A 108 11.26 27.29 -13.14
CA TYR A 108 10.26 26.23 -13.28
C TYR A 108 9.50 25.97 -11.99
N GLN A 109 8.18 25.81 -12.12
CA GLN A 109 7.34 25.17 -11.12
C GLN A 109 7.28 23.69 -11.41
N VAL A 110 7.42 22.87 -10.38
CA VAL A 110 7.37 21.42 -10.46
C VAL A 110 6.28 20.91 -9.55
N SER A 111 5.44 20.03 -10.05
CA SER A 111 4.53 19.20 -9.25
C SER A 111 5.00 17.75 -9.35
N THR A 112 5.04 17.05 -8.23
CA THR A 112 5.53 15.68 -8.13
C THR A 112 4.48 14.83 -7.44
N SER A 113 4.39 13.56 -7.83
CA SER A 113 3.59 12.58 -7.12
C SER A 113 4.36 11.30 -6.90
N ILE A 114 4.28 10.73 -5.70
CA ILE A 114 4.87 9.45 -5.34
C ILE A 114 3.73 8.49 -4.98
N ASN A 115 3.68 7.33 -5.63
CA ASN A 115 2.74 6.26 -5.32
C ASN A 115 3.46 5.17 -4.52
N LEU A 116 2.91 4.85 -3.35
CA LEU A 116 3.48 3.91 -2.39
C LEU A 116 2.45 2.84 -2.07
N SER A 117 2.88 1.58 -1.98
CA SER A 117 2.12 0.51 -1.33
C SER A 117 2.64 0.29 0.09
N VAL A 118 1.72 0.08 1.03
CA VAL A 118 1.98 0.00 2.47
C VAL A 118 1.31 -1.23 3.06
N THR A 119 2.08 -2.01 3.82
CA THR A 119 1.60 -3.22 4.51
C THR A 119 2.22 -3.29 5.91
N PRO A 120 1.44 -3.59 6.98
CA PRO A 120 -0.01 -3.82 6.97
C PRO A 120 -0.80 -2.51 6.80
N ALA A 121 -2.00 -2.59 6.21
CA ALA A 121 -2.84 -1.44 5.92
C ALA A 121 -3.21 -0.59 7.15
N GLU A 122 -3.25 -1.18 8.36
CA GLU A 122 -3.52 -0.46 9.62
C GLU A 122 -2.51 0.69 9.90
N ASN A 123 -1.28 0.57 9.39
CA ASN A 123 -0.23 1.57 9.56
C ASN A 123 -0.28 2.70 8.53
N VAL A 124 -1.18 2.63 7.54
CA VAL A 124 -1.25 3.63 6.46
C VAL A 124 -1.62 5.02 6.96
N MET A 125 -2.58 5.11 7.88
CA MET A 125 -3.06 6.41 8.38
C MET A 125 -2.05 7.11 9.30
N PRO A 126 -1.39 6.41 10.24
CA PRO A 126 -0.24 6.95 10.96
C PRO A 126 0.86 7.46 10.01
N TYR A 127 1.20 6.69 8.98
CA TYR A 127 2.23 7.06 8.02
C TYR A 127 1.84 8.27 7.16
N ALA A 128 0.63 8.29 6.59
CA ALA A 128 0.11 9.42 5.83
C ALA A 128 0.07 10.72 6.67
N ARG A 129 -0.26 10.61 7.96
CA ARG A 129 -0.23 11.76 8.89
C ARG A 129 1.18 12.25 9.15
N LEU A 130 2.15 11.35 9.26
CA LEU A 130 3.55 11.72 9.46
C LEU A 130 4.09 12.48 8.25
N ILE A 131 3.88 11.96 7.03
CA ILE A 131 4.27 12.63 5.77
C ILE A 131 3.70 14.05 5.69
N LYS A 132 2.40 14.21 6.01
CA LYS A 132 1.77 15.53 6.01
C LYS A 132 2.32 16.47 7.09
N LYS A 133 2.66 15.92 8.26
CA LYS A 133 3.17 16.70 9.40
C LYS A 133 4.58 17.23 9.15
N THR A 134 5.42 16.47 8.45
CA THR A 134 6.81 16.85 8.15
C THR A 134 6.92 17.84 6.99
N GLY A 135 5.84 18.02 6.22
CA GLY A 135 5.85 18.89 5.04
C GLY A 135 6.38 18.21 3.78
N GLU A 136 6.53 16.88 3.81
CA GLU A 136 6.98 16.09 2.66
C GLU A 136 5.88 15.92 1.59
N GLY A 137 4.65 16.31 1.90
CA GLY A 137 3.52 16.35 0.97
C GLY A 137 2.59 17.54 1.21
N ASP A 138 2.32 18.32 0.16
CA ASP A 138 1.29 19.36 0.17
C ASP A 138 -0.10 18.74 0.32
N SER A 139 -0.31 17.61 -0.34
CA SER A 139 -1.49 16.78 -0.15
C SER A 139 -1.12 15.30 -0.17
N VAL A 140 -1.85 14.52 0.63
CA VAL A 140 -1.67 13.07 0.74
C VAL A 140 -3.03 12.42 0.59
N SER A 141 -3.19 11.51 -0.37
CA SER A 141 -4.40 10.69 -0.51
C SER A 141 -4.09 9.23 -0.19
N VAL A 142 -5.09 8.54 0.34
CA VAL A 142 -4.97 7.14 0.80
C VAL A 142 -6.10 6.33 0.20
N SER A 143 -5.76 5.16 -0.34
CA SER A 143 -6.72 4.13 -0.81
C SER A 143 -6.36 2.81 -0.14
N VAL A 144 -7.36 2.03 0.27
CA VAL A 144 -7.14 0.68 0.83
C VAL A 144 -7.81 -0.33 -0.07
N THR A 145 -7.06 -1.35 -0.47
CA THR A 145 -7.54 -2.42 -1.34
C THR A 145 -7.06 -3.78 -0.84
N ALA A 146 -7.91 -4.80 -0.95
CA ALA A 146 -7.46 -6.17 -0.78
C ALA A 146 -6.68 -6.61 -2.04
N SER A 147 -5.44 -7.07 -1.87
CA SER A 147 -4.60 -7.54 -2.97
C SER A 147 -4.12 -8.96 -2.68
N GLU A 148 -3.92 -9.73 -3.74
CA GLU A 148 -3.41 -11.08 -3.66
C GLU A 148 -1.87 -11.04 -3.58
N VAL A 149 -1.30 -11.56 -2.51
CA VAL A 149 0.15 -11.62 -2.29
C VAL A 149 0.58 -13.08 -2.31
N CYS A 150 1.38 -13.44 -3.31
CA CYS A 150 1.97 -14.76 -3.47
C CYS A 150 3.41 -14.74 -2.93
N LEU A 151 3.81 -15.80 -2.21
CA LEU A 151 5.12 -15.96 -1.57
C LEU A 151 6.05 -16.87 -2.37
#